data_AF-A0A7S2AGK0-F1
#
_entry.id   AF-A0A7S2AGK0-F1
#
_cell.length_a   1.000
_cell.length_b   1.000
_cell.length_c   1.000
_cell.angle_alpha   90.00
_cell.angle_beta   90.00
_cell.angle_gamma   90.00
#
_symmetry.space_group_name_H-M   'P 1'
#
loop_
_entity.id
_entity.type
_entity.pdbx_description
1 polymer ?
#
loop_
_entity_poly.entity_id
_entity_poly.type
_entity_poly.pdbx_seq_one_letter_code
_entity_poly.pdbx_strand_id
1 'polypeptide(L)'
;PGSSEPTIQVSDTRDDNARAMYSDFDVWNATKIQAAYRGVLARRFMSVRQKASRRIQGFVRKRRLEIDSRLSAESTHEQYVNEAARRVQTLWRRFSGMRIYRYYRDLIRFREAGDPRSFLRSINPRETELIDAAAGTFVRFRLGGITFPPLIYYKIFTHRTVADVGSFAPRDYAHQYEPANVM
;
A
#
# COMPACT_ATOMS: atom_id res chain seq x y z
N PRO A 1 80.55 63.29 68.77
CA PRO A 1 79.25 63.37 69.47
C PRO A 1 78.40 64.52 68.89
N GLY A 2 77.13 64.22 68.60
CA GLY A 2 76.12 65.19 68.18
C GLY A 2 76.11 65.44 66.67
N SER A 3 75.02 65.29 65.92
CA SER A 3 73.69 64.73 66.17
C SER A 3 73.05 64.69 64.79
N SER A 4 72.68 63.50 64.32
CA SER A 4 71.94 63.30 63.07
C SER A 4 70.51 63.82 63.25
N GLU A 5 70.20 64.97 62.66
CA GLU A 5 68.82 65.38 62.44
C GLU A 5 68.28 64.67 61.19
N PRO A 6 67.15 63.96 61.29
CA PRO A 6 66.53 63.33 60.16
C PRO A 6 65.83 64.41 59.33
N THR A 7 66.31 64.66 58.11
CA THR A 7 65.54 65.40 57.10
C THR A 7 64.28 64.60 56.80
N ILE A 8 63.18 64.96 57.44
CA ILE A 8 61.85 64.45 57.16
C ILE A 8 61.51 64.90 55.73
N GLN A 9 61.70 63.99 54.77
CA GLN A 9 61.08 64.08 53.45
C GLN A 9 59.57 64.01 53.69
N VAL A 10 58.93 65.17 53.82
CA VAL A 10 57.46 65.29 53.78
C VAL A 10 57.08 64.98 52.34
N SER A 11 56.97 63.69 52.03
CA SER A 11 56.35 63.22 50.80
C SER A 11 54.92 63.68 50.80
N ASP A 12 54.52 64.34 49.71
CA ASP A 12 53.20 64.93 49.47
C ASP A 12 52.15 63.82 49.25
N THR A 13 52.02 62.98 50.26
CA THR A 13 51.18 61.78 50.32
C THR A 13 49.70 62.08 50.09
N ARG A 14 49.27 63.34 50.26
CA ARG A 14 47.91 63.78 49.96
C ARG A 14 47.67 63.96 48.46
N ASP A 15 48.65 64.52 47.75
CA ASP A 15 48.56 64.74 46.31
C ASP A 15 48.75 63.44 45.53
N ASP A 16 49.63 62.55 45.99
CA ASP A 16 49.80 61.21 45.42
C ASP A 16 48.56 60.33 45.60
N ASN A 17 47.90 60.39 46.78
CA ASN A 17 46.65 59.66 47.03
C ASN A 17 45.48 60.22 46.23
N ALA A 18 45.37 61.55 46.07
CA ALA A 18 44.37 62.16 45.22
C ALA A 18 44.57 61.73 43.76
N ARG A 19 45.82 61.73 43.27
CA ARG A 19 46.18 61.30 41.91
C ARG A 19 45.92 59.82 41.66
N ALA A 20 46.18 58.96 42.65
CA ALA A 20 45.81 57.54 42.61
C ALA A 20 44.28 57.34 42.59
N MET A 21 43.54 58.11 43.39
CA MET A 21 42.07 58.05 43.41
C MET A 21 41.45 58.52 42.08
N TYR A 22 42.00 59.58 41.45
CA TYR A 22 41.58 60.03 40.13
C TYR A 22 41.95 59.00 39.04
N SER A 23 43.12 58.37 39.12
CA SER A 23 43.51 57.28 38.23
C SER A 23 42.57 56.07 38.34
N ASP A 24 42.19 55.66 39.56
CA ASP A 24 41.25 54.55 39.78
C ASP A 24 39.84 54.90 39.29
N PHE A 25 39.41 56.15 39.47
CA PHE A 25 38.14 56.63 38.94
C PHE A 25 38.14 56.64 37.40
N ASP A 26 39.23 57.04 36.76
CA ASP A 26 39.40 57.02 35.30
C ASP A 26 39.42 55.58 34.76
N VAL A 27 40.09 54.65 35.45
CA VAL A 27 40.07 53.22 35.11
C VAL A 27 38.67 52.63 35.28
N TRP A 28 37.95 53.01 36.33
CA TRP A 28 36.56 52.59 36.54
C TRP A 28 35.64 53.11 35.44
N ASN A 29 35.75 54.40 35.09
CA ASN A 29 35.01 55.02 34.00
C ASN A 29 35.31 54.35 32.65
N ALA A 30 36.59 54.14 32.34
CA ALA A 30 37.02 53.44 31.13
C ALA A 30 36.43 52.03 31.07
N THR A 31 36.42 51.30 32.18
CA THR A 31 35.83 49.95 32.26
C THR A 31 34.33 49.97 31.99
N LYS A 32 33.60 50.95 32.53
CA LYS A 32 32.15 51.12 32.27
C LYS A 32 31.86 51.44 30.81
N ILE A 33 32.63 52.35 30.22
CA ILE A 33 32.52 52.73 28.80
C ILE A 33 32.82 51.52 27.90
N GLN A 34 33.90 50.79 28.17
CA GLN A 34 34.28 49.59 27.42
C GLN A 34 33.24 48.48 27.55
N ALA A 35 32.71 48.23 28.75
CA ALA A 35 31.67 47.24 28.98
C ALA A 35 30.38 47.60 28.23
N ALA A 36 29.97 48.87 28.26
CA ALA A 36 28.81 49.36 27.51
C ALA A 36 28.99 49.16 26.00
N TYR A 37 30.16 49.54 25.47
CA TYR A 37 30.49 49.39 24.06
C TYR A 37 30.51 47.92 23.61
N ARG A 38 31.17 47.03 24.38
CA ARG A 38 31.17 45.57 24.14
C ARG A 38 29.74 45.01 24.16
N GLY A 39 28.91 45.45 25.09
CA GLY A 39 27.50 45.08 25.16
C GLY A 39 26.70 45.52 23.92
N VAL A 40 26.94 46.73 23.41
CA VAL A 40 26.32 47.22 22.17
C VAL A 40 26.75 46.37 20.96
N LEU A 41 28.04 46.08 20.81
CA LEU A 41 28.56 45.23 19.75
C LEU A 41 27.96 43.82 19.80
N ALA A 42 27.93 43.19 20.97
CA ALA A 42 27.36 41.86 21.16
C ALA A 42 25.87 41.81 20.79
N ARG A 43 25.07 42.80 21.24
CA ARG A 43 23.65 42.91 20.88
C ARG A 43 23.45 43.09 19.37
N ARG A 44 24.28 43.91 18.72
CA ARG A 44 24.22 44.11 17.26
C ARG A 44 24.54 42.82 16.51
N PHE A 45 25.61 42.12 16.90
CA PHE A 45 25.99 40.83 16.32
C PHE A 45 24.89 39.77 16.49
N MET A 46 24.34 39.63 17.69
CA MET A 46 23.24 38.70 17.97
C MET A 46 21.97 39.06 17.20
N SER A 47 21.63 40.35 17.07
CA SER A 47 20.48 40.79 16.27
C SER A 47 20.62 40.38 14.81
N VAL A 48 21.80 40.56 14.21
CA VAL A 48 22.09 40.14 12.83
C VAL A 48 21.96 38.62 12.70
N ARG A 49 22.55 37.85 13.62
CA ARG A 49 22.45 36.37 13.61
C ARG A 49 21.02 35.87 13.79
N GLN A 50 20.25 36.48 14.70
CA GLN A 50 18.86 36.13 14.92
C GLN A 50 18.01 36.44 13.68
N LYS A 51 18.23 37.57 13.02
CA LYS A 51 17.58 37.90 11.75
C LYS A 51 17.92 36.87 10.67
N ALA A 52 19.19 36.50 10.51
CA ALA A 52 19.62 35.47 9.56
C ALA A 52 18.99 34.10 9.88
N SER A 53 19.04 33.68 11.14
CA SER A 53 18.44 32.42 11.61
C SER A 53 16.94 32.36 11.33
N ARG A 54 16.18 33.43 11.65
CA ARG A 54 14.75 33.52 11.36
C ARG A 54 14.45 33.40 9.86
N ARG A 55 15.29 34.01 9.00
CA ARG A 55 15.14 33.88 7.54
C ARG A 55 15.37 32.45 7.07
N ILE A 56 16.41 31.78 7.56
CA ILE A 56 16.70 30.39 7.23
C ILE A 56 15.58 29.47 7.72
N GLN A 57 15.17 29.61 8.98
CA GLN A 57 14.07 28.83 9.56
C GLN A 57 12.75 29.04 8.79
N GLY A 58 12.43 30.29 8.44
CA GLY A 58 11.26 30.61 7.62
C GLY A 58 11.31 29.96 6.24
N PHE A 59 12.47 30.01 5.58
CA PHE A 59 12.68 29.35 4.28
C PHE A 59 12.51 27.83 4.38
N VAL A 60 13.16 27.19 5.37
CA VAL A 60 13.08 25.74 5.59
C VAL A 60 11.64 25.33 5.87
N ARG A 61 10.90 26.06 6.73
CA ARG A 61 9.50 25.77 7.04
C ARG A 61 8.62 25.87 5.80
N LYS A 62 8.79 26.93 5.00
CA LYS A 62 8.04 27.11 3.75
C LYS A 62 8.32 25.97 2.77
N ARG A 63 9.59 25.62 2.57
CA ARG A 63 9.98 24.49 1.71
C ARG A 63 9.42 23.17 2.19
N ARG A 64 9.43 22.91 3.50
CA ARG A 64 8.86 21.69 4.07
C ARG A 64 7.36 21.58 3.77
N LEU A 65 6.60 22.67 3.99
CA LEU A 65 5.17 22.71 3.69
C LEU A 65 4.87 22.51 2.19
N GLU A 66 5.69 23.08 1.30
CA GLU A 66 5.57 22.86 -0.16
C GLU A 66 5.83 21.40 -0.55
N ILE A 67 6.79 20.73 0.10
CA ILE A 67 7.07 19.31 -0.14
C ILE A 67 5.91 18.46 0.37
N ASP A 68 5.46 18.69 1.61
CA ASP A 68 4.37 17.92 2.21
C ASP A 68 3.05 18.09 1.42
N SER A 69 2.78 19.28 0.87
CA SER A 69 1.61 19.52 0.01
C SER A 69 1.70 18.87 -1.37
N ARG A 70 2.91 18.78 -1.94
CA ARG A 70 3.15 18.05 -3.19
C ARG A 70 2.98 16.55 -2.99
N LEU A 71 3.56 16.00 -1.93
CA LEU A 71 3.44 14.59 -1.60
C LEU A 71 1.98 14.18 -1.34
N SER A 72 1.20 15.03 -0.65
CA SER A 72 -0.23 14.77 -0.46
C SER A 72 -1.00 14.83 -1.78
N ALA A 73 -0.70 15.79 -2.66
CA ALA A 73 -1.30 15.86 -3.99
C ALA A 73 -0.94 14.64 -4.87
N GLU A 74 0.32 14.22 -4.89
CA GLU A 74 0.78 13.02 -5.60
C GLU A 74 0.07 11.75 -5.08
N SER A 75 -0.04 11.61 -3.75
CA SER A 75 -0.77 10.50 -3.14
C SER A 75 -2.25 10.49 -3.55
N THR A 76 -2.93 11.64 -3.57
CA THR A 76 -4.32 11.70 -4.05
C THR A 76 -4.43 11.34 -5.53
N HIS A 77 -3.50 11.81 -6.37
CA HIS A 77 -3.46 11.46 -7.79
C HIS A 77 -3.30 9.95 -8.00
N GLU A 78 -2.38 9.33 -7.27
CA GLU A 78 -2.18 7.88 -7.30
C GLU A 78 -3.44 7.13 -6.86
N GLN A 79 -4.12 7.60 -5.80
CA GLN A 79 -5.40 7.03 -5.37
C GLN A 79 -6.47 7.11 -6.47
N TYR A 80 -6.59 8.24 -7.16
CA TYR A 80 -7.55 8.39 -8.27
C TYR A 80 -7.23 7.47 -9.44
N VAL A 81 -5.96 7.34 -9.83
CA VAL A 81 -5.54 6.43 -10.90
C VAL A 81 -5.84 4.98 -10.53
N ASN A 82 -5.52 4.57 -9.30
CA ASN A 82 -5.79 3.23 -8.80
C ASN A 82 -7.31 2.94 -8.73
N GLU A 83 -8.11 3.92 -8.32
CA GLU A 83 -9.57 3.83 -8.32
C GLU A 83 -10.13 3.66 -9.73
N ALA A 84 -9.69 4.48 -10.68
CA ALA A 84 -10.11 4.40 -12.06
C ALA A 84 -9.73 3.04 -12.68
N ALA A 85 -8.49 2.59 -12.47
CA ALA A 85 -8.02 1.29 -12.94
C ALA A 85 -8.85 0.15 -12.34
N ARG A 86 -9.16 0.18 -11.03
CA ARG A 86 -9.99 -0.85 -10.38
C ARG A 86 -11.38 -0.92 -10.98
N ARG A 87 -12.00 0.23 -11.29
CA ARG A 87 -13.31 0.29 -11.95
C ARG A 87 -13.28 -0.34 -13.33
N VAL A 88 -12.30 0.02 -14.16
CA VAL A 88 -12.11 -0.56 -15.50
C VAL A 88 -11.89 -2.07 -15.41
N GLN A 89 -11.01 -2.52 -14.53
CA GLN A 89 -10.75 -3.96 -14.34
C GLN A 89 -11.99 -4.71 -13.86
N THR A 90 -12.76 -4.13 -12.94
CA THR A 90 -13.99 -4.73 -12.41
C THR A 90 -15.03 -4.88 -13.51
N LEU A 91 -15.23 -3.82 -14.31
CA LEU A 91 -16.12 -3.84 -15.46
C LEU A 91 -15.68 -4.87 -16.50
N TRP A 92 -14.38 -4.95 -16.79
CA TRP A 92 -13.84 -5.91 -17.73
C TRP A 92 -14.03 -7.37 -17.27
N ARG A 93 -13.75 -7.66 -15.99
CA ARG A 93 -13.98 -8.99 -15.40
C ARG A 93 -15.45 -9.36 -15.45
N ARG A 94 -16.35 -8.43 -15.12
CA ARG A 94 -17.81 -8.64 -15.21
C ARG A 94 -18.25 -8.90 -16.65
N PHE A 95 -17.79 -8.10 -17.60
CA PHE A 95 -18.10 -8.26 -19.01
C PHE A 95 -17.64 -9.61 -19.54
N SER A 96 -16.39 -9.98 -19.25
CA SER A 96 -15.79 -11.27 -19.65
C SER A 96 -16.54 -12.44 -19.03
N GLY A 97 -16.82 -12.39 -17.73
CA GLY A 97 -17.59 -13.42 -17.04
C GLY A 97 -19.01 -13.57 -17.59
N MET A 98 -19.69 -12.45 -17.87
CA MET A 98 -21.02 -12.46 -18.48
C MET A 98 -21.00 -13.05 -19.89
N ARG A 99 -19.98 -12.76 -20.69
CA ARG A 99 -19.84 -13.33 -22.04
C ARG A 99 -19.64 -14.84 -22.00
N ILE A 100 -18.77 -15.32 -21.12
CA ILE A 100 -18.50 -16.74 -20.93
C ILE A 100 -19.77 -17.46 -20.44
N TYR A 101 -20.48 -16.90 -19.46
CA TYR A 101 -21.75 -17.46 -18.99
C TYR A 101 -22.81 -17.50 -20.09
N ARG A 102 -22.98 -16.42 -20.86
CA ARG A 102 -23.93 -16.39 -22.00
C ARG A 102 -23.60 -17.46 -23.02
N TYR A 103 -22.33 -17.62 -23.37
CA TYR A 103 -21.87 -18.68 -24.25
C TYR A 103 -22.28 -20.06 -23.73
N TYR A 104 -21.99 -20.39 -22.46
CA TYR A 104 -22.37 -21.67 -21.89
C TYR A 104 -23.89 -21.87 -21.81
N ARG A 105 -24.64 -20.83 -21.42
CA ARG A 105 -26.10 -20.86 -21.36
C ARG A 105 -26.69 -21.17 -22.72
N ASP A 106 -26.23 -20.48 -23.76
CA ASP A 106 -26.76 -20.62 -25.11
C ASP A 106 -26.34 -21.97 -25.72
N LEU A 107 -25.11 -22.42 -25.46
CA LEU A 107 -24.62 -23.75 -25.82
C LEU A 107 -25.46 -24.86 -25.18
N ILE A 108 -25.72 -24.77 -23.87
CA ILE A 108 -26.53 -25.75 -23.15
C ILE A 108 -27.96 -25.79 -23.70
N ARG A 109 -28.59 -24.61 -23.85
CA ARG A 109 -29.95 -24.51 -24.41
C ARG A 109 -30.06 -25.12 -25.80
N PHE A 110 -29.06 -24.89 -26.65
CA PHE A 110 -29.02 -25.49 -27.99
C PHE A 110 -28.94 -27.01 -27.93
N ARG A 111 -28.13 -27.58 -27.01
CA ARG A 111 -27.96 -29.02 -26.88
C ARG A 111 -29.12 -29.72 -26.18
N GLU A 112 -29.80 -29.06 -25.24
CA GLU A 112 -31.01 -29.60 -24.60
C GLU A 112 -32.20 -29.72 -25.56
N ALA A 113 -32.20 -28.97 -26.67
CA ALA A 113 -33.22 -29.07 -27.71
C ALA A 113 -32.96 -30.19 -28.74
N GLY A 114 -31.74 -30.75 -28.77
CA GLY A 114 -31.32 -31.75 -29.75
C GLY A 114 -31.52 -33.19 -29.30
N ASP A 115 -31.26 -34.14 -30.21
CA ASP A 115 -31.25 -35.57 -29.90
C ASP A 115 -30.10 -35.91 -28.91
N PRO A 116 -30.39 -36.46 -27.72
CA PRO A 116 -29.40 -36.82 -26.72
C PRO A 116 -28.35 -37.81 -27.21
N ARG A 117 -28.74 -38.76 -28.07
CA ARG A 117 -27.83 -39.78 -28.61
C ARG A 117 -26.79 -39.14 -29.52
N SER A 118 -27.22 -38.30 -30.46
CA SER A 118 -26.34 -37.55 -31.36
C SER A 118 -25.37 -36.64 -30.62
N PHE A 119 -25.83 -36.00 -29.53
CA PHE A 119 -24.98 -35.16 -28.70
C PHE A 119 -23.95 -35.96 -27.91
N LEU A 120 -24.39 -36.98 -27.16
CA LEU A 120 -23.48 -37.78 -26.32
C LEU A 120 -22.45 -38.50 -27.17
N ARG A 121 -22.75 -38.83 -28.43
CA ARG A 121 -21.77 -39.42 -29.35
C ARG A 121 -20.50 -38.56 -29.49
N SER A 122 -20.65 -37.24 -29.40
CA SER A 122 -19.54 -36.30 -29.50
C SER A 122 -18.76 -36.09 -28.19
N ILE A 123 -19.33 -36.50 -27.04
CA ILE A 123 -18.71 -36.34 -25.72
C ILE A 123 -18.19 -37.67 -25.18
N ASN A 124 -19.07 -38.67 -25.14
CA ASN A 124 -18.78 -40.01 -24.67
C ASN A 124 -19.49 -41.05 -25.57
N PRO A 125 -18.80 -41.56 -26.61
CA PRO A 125 -19.41 -42.51 -27.54
C PRO A 125 -19.78 -43.83 -26.86
N ARG A 126 -19.04 -44.26 -25.83
CA ARG A 126 -19.30 -45.52 -25.11
C ARG A 126 -20.64 -45.48 -24.38
N GLU A 127 -20.95 -44.38 -23.69
CA GLU A 127 -22.27 -44.20 -23.06
C GLU A 127 -23.40 -44.12 -24.09
N THR A 128 -23.10 -43.62 -25.29
CA THR A 128 -24.09 -43.46 -26.35
C THR A 128 -24.57 -44.80 -26.90
N GLU A 129 -23.69 -45.79 -26.96
CA GLU A 129 -24.03 -47.16 -27.41
C GLU A 129 -25.03 -47.84 -26.48
N LEU A 130 -24.99 -47.49 -25.19
CA LEU A 130 -25.89 -48.02 -24.15
C LEU A 130 -27.25 -47.31 -24.11
N ILE A 131 -27.42 -46.21 -24.84
CA ILE A 131 -28.68 -45.44 -24.86
C ILE A 131 -29.69 -46.12 -25.77
N ASP A 132 -30.78 -46.57 -25.17
CA ASP A 132 -31.94 -47.10 -25.88
C ASP A 132 -32.95 -46.00 -26.22
N ALA A 133 -33.38 -45.96 -27.49
CA ALA A 133 -34.41 -45.03 -27.96
C ALA A 133 -35.77 -45.31 -27.29
N ALA A 134 -36.07 -46.57 -26.95
CA ALA A 134 -37.33 -46.91 -26.31
C ALA A 134 -37.40 -46.46 -24.84
N ALA A 135 -36.28 -46.20 -24.18
CA ALA A 135 -36.24 -45.65 -22.81
C ALA A 135 -36.66 -44.16 -22.72
N GLY A 136 -36.72 -43.45 -23.85
CA GLY A 136 -37.02 -42.01 -23.85
C GLY A 136 -36.01 -41.22 -23.04
N THR A 137 -34.72 -41.46 -23.30
CA THR A 137 -33.62 -40.79 -22.60
C THR A 137 -33.56 -39.30 -22.92
N PHE A 138 -33.24 -38.48 -21.92
CA PHE A 138 -32.88 -37.08 -22.09
C PHE A 138 -31.70 -36.70 -21.19
N VAL A 139 -30.89 -35.75 -21.63
CA VAL A 139 -29.68 -35.30 -20.93
C VAL A 139 -29.93 -33.91 -20.41
N ARG A 140 -29.63 -33.68 -19.12
CA ARG A 140 -29.69 -32.34 -18.51
C ARG A 140 -28.30 -31.87 -18.12
N PHE A 141 -27.92 -30.69 -18.59
CA PHE A 141 -26.64 -30.10 -18.22
C PHE A 141 -26.73 -29.32 -16.93
N ARG A 142 -25.61 -29.26 -16.24
CA ARG A 142 -25.44 -28.51 -14.99
C ARG A 142 -24.10 -27.82 -15.03
N LEU A 143 -24.11 -26.55 -14.67
CA LEU A 143 -22.89 -25.81 -14.41
C LEU A 143 -22.48 -26.09 -12.97
N GLY A 144 -21.22 -26.44 -12.75
CA GLY A 144 -20.65 -26.70 -11.44
C GLY A 144 -19.18 -26.33 -11.37
N GLY A 145 -18.48 -26.83 -10.36
CA GLY A 145 -17.09 -26.47 -10.07
C GLY A 145 -16.97 -25.36 -9.02
N ILE A 146 -15.77 -25.23 -8.46
CA ILE A 146 -15.45 -24.30 -7.37
C ILE A 146 -14.91 -22.95 -7.87
N THR A 147 -14.46 -22.89 -9.12
CA THR A 147 -13.86 -21.71 -9.75
C THR A 147 -14.58 -21.38 -11.05
N PHE A 148 -14.50 -20.11 -11.46
CA PHE A 148 -15.02 -19.65 -12.75
C PHE A 148 -13.87 -19.64 -13.78
N PRO A 149 -14.08 -20.06 -15.05
CA PRO A 149 -15.34 -20.54 -15.66
C PRO A 149 -15.87 -21.86 -15.10
N PRO A 150 -17.20 -22.07 -15.07
CA PRO A 150 -17.79 -23.29 -14.51
C PRO A 150 -17.48 -24.52 -15.37
N LEU A 151 -17.33 -25.66 -14.71
CA LEU A 151 -17.30 -26.97 -15.35
C LEU A 151 -18.72 -27.40 -15.73
N ILE A 152 -18.85 -28.11 -16.85
CA ILE A 152 -20.14 -28.66 -17.30
C ILE A 152 -20.22 -30.12 -16.88
N TYR A 153 -21.27 -30.44 -16.13
CA TYR A 153 -21.67 -31.79 -15.78
C TYR A 153 -22.96 -32.14 -16.51
N TYR A 154 -23.21 -33.42 -16.70
CA TYR A 154 -24.46 -33.89 -17.27
C TYR A 154 -25.02 -35.06 -16.47
N LYS A 155 -26.34 -35.20 -16.51
CA LYS A 155 -27.05 -36.36 -15.96
C LYS A 155 -28.05 -36.85 -17.00
N ILE A 156 -28.01 -38.16 -17.23
CA ILE A 156 -28.94 -38.86 -18.12
C ILE A 156 -30.18 -39.24 -17.29
N PHE A 157 -31.35 -38.95 -17.84
CA PHE A 157 -32.65 -39.30 -17.28
C PHE A 157 -33.43 -40.10 -18.30
N THR A 158 -34.41 -40.89 -17.84
CA THR A 158 -35.34 -41.64 -18.69
C THR A 158 -36.75 -41.19 -18.37
N HIS A 159 -37.55 -40.89 -19.39
CA HIS A 159 -38.98 -40.60 -19.20
C HIS A 159 -39.80 -41.86 -18.96
N ARG A 160 -39.34 -43.00 -19.51
CA ARG A 160 -40.02 -44.28 -19.36
C ARG A 160 -39.39 -45.08 -18.23
N THR A 161 -40.18 -45.98 -17.65
CA THR A 161 -39.70 -46.93 -16.66
C THR A 161 -38.67 -47.85 -17.30
N VAL A 162 -37.47 -47.88 -16.75
CA VAL A 162 -36.43 -48.82 -17.15
C VAL A 162 -36.29 -49.83 -16.02
N ALA A 163 -36.41 -51.10 -16.37
CA ALA A 163 -36.13 -52.20 -15.46
C ALA A 163 -34.78 -52.79 -15.86
N ASP A 164 -33.85 -52.87 -14.91
CA ASP A 164 -32.63 -53.64 -15.11
C ASP A 164 -32.96 -55.12 -15.00
N VAL A 165 -33.02 -55.79 -16.16
CA VAL A 165 -33.32 -57.23 -16.25
C VAL A 165 -32.26 -58.08 -15.53
N GLY A 166 -31.06 -57.54 -15.31
CA GLY A 166 -29.94 -58.21 -14.64
C GLY A 166 -29.79 -57.90 -13.15
N SER A 167 -30.62 -57.02 -12.56
CA SER A 167 -30.40 -56.52 -11.20
C SER A 167 -30.42 -57.60 -10.11
N PHE A 168 -31.12 -58.71 -10.36
CA PHE A 168 -31.26 -59.83 -9.43
C PHE A 168 -30.18 -60.91 -9.60
N ALA A 169 -29.33 -60.80 -10.63
CA ALA A 169 -28.21 -61.72 -10.78
C ALA A 169 -27.13 -61.39 -9.74
N PRO A 170 -26.50 -62.40 -9.10
CA PRO A 170 -25.36 -62.18 -8.21
C PRO A 170 -24.14 -61.75 -9.04
N ARG A 171 -24.11 -60.46 -9.42
CA ARG A 171 -23.02 -59.83 -10.15
C ARG A 171 -22.34 -58.82 -9.22
N ASP A 172 -21.02 -58.80 -9.25
CA ASP A 172 -20.25 -57.77 -8.59
C ASP A 172 -20.17 -56.53 -9.48
N TYR A 173 -21.05 -55.55 -9.19
CA TYR A 173 -21.10 -54.27 -9.90
C TYR A 173 -20.00 -53.30 -9.47
N ALA A 174 -19.25 -53.60 -8.41
CA ALA A 174 -18.13 -52.78 -7.94
C ALA A 174 -16.80 -53.17 -8.60
N HIS A 175 -16.75 -54.31 -9.31
CA HIS A 175 -15.57 -54.77 -10.01
C HIS A 175 -15.24 -53.83 -11.19
N GLN A 176 -14.26 -52.96 -11.01
CA GLN A 176 -13.77 -52.09 -12.08
C GLN A 176 -13.09 -52.95 -13.14
N TYR A 177 -13.46 -52.76 -14.41
CA TYR A 177 -12.83 -53.43 -15.53
C TYR A 177 -11.43 -52.83 -15.73
N GLU A 178 -10.38 -53.55 -15.33
CA GLU A 178 -9.02 -53.23 -15.79
C GLU A 178 -8.95 -53.52 -17.29
N PRO A 179 -8.64 -52.53 -18.15
CA PRO A 179 -8.46 -52.81 -19.56
C PRO A 179 -7.27 -53.76 -19.70
N ALA A 180 -7.52 -54.91 -20.35
CA ALA A 180 -6.47 -55.87 -20.65
C ALA A 180 -5.32 -55.14 -21.38
N ASN A 181 -4.11 -55.23 -20.82
CA ASN A 181 -2.88 -54.72 -21.41
C ASN A 181 -2.83 -55.12 -22.90
N VAL A 182 -2.91 -54.12 -23.77
CA VAL A 182 -2.62 -54.29 -25.20
C VAL A 182 -1.11 -54.36 -25.31
N MET A 183 -0.58 -55.58 -25.47
CA MET A 183 0.80 -55.84 -25.91
C MET A 183 0.99 -55.44 -27.37
#